data_AF-A0AAU3N746-F1
#
_entry.id   AF-A0AAU3N746-F1
#
_cell.length_a   1.000
_cell.length_b   1.000
_cell.length_c   1.000
_cell.angle_alpha   90.00
_cell.angle_beta   90.00
_cell.angle_gamma   90.00
#
_symmetry.space_group_name_H-M   'P 1'
#
loop_
_entity.id
_entity.type
_entity.pdbx_description
1 polymer ?
#
loop_
_entity_poly.entity_id
_entity_poly.type
_entity_poly.pdbx_seq_one_letter_code
_entity_poly.pdbx_strand_id
1 'polypeptide(L)' 'MTGTAAGWALALWTVCHATALHITSVTFDDRQWSSAASSRGWAVHDSRSGQAAEVVVLLTPVPS' A
#
# COMPACT_ATOMS: atom_id res chain seq x y z
N MET A 1 -12.91 -8.48 -15.71
CA MET A 1 -11.98 -8.97 -14.66
C MET A 1 -10.73 -8.06 -14.55
N THR A 2 -10.88 -6.74 -14.58
CA THR A 2 -9.74 -5.78 -14.72
C THR A 2 -9.39 -5.01 -13.43
N GLY A 3 -10.19 -5.13 -12.37
CA GLY A 3 -9.98 -4.36 -11.13
C GLY A 3 -8.68 -4.70 -10.41
N THR A 4 -8.33 -5.98 -10.33
CA THR A 4 -7.15 -6.44 -9.56
C THR A 4 -5.83 -6.02 -10.21
N ALA A 5 -5.70 -6.10 -11.54
CA ALA A 5 -4.48 -5.70 -12.23
C ALA A 5 -4.24 -4.18 -12.15
N ALA A 6 -5.30 -3.38 -12.30
CA ALA A 6 -5.23 -1.93 -12.13
C ALA A 6 -4.90 -1.54 -10.68
N GLY A 7 -5.51 -2.20 -9.70
CA GLY A 7 -5.22 -1.98 -8.28
C GLY A 7 -3.78 -2.31 -7.92
N TRP A 8 -3.24 -3.41 -8.46
CA TRP A 8 -1.83 -3.78 -8.25
C TRP A 8 -0.86 -2.78 -8.88
N ALA A 9 -1.15 -2.31 -10.10
CA ALA A 9 -0.33 -1.29 -10.75
C ALA A 9 -0.31 0.02 -9.95
N LEU A 10 -1.47 0.45 -9.42
CA LEU A 10 -1.56 1.62 -8.54
C LEU A 10 -0.76 1.41 -7.26
N ALA A 11 -0.90 0.26 -6.61
CA ALA A 11 -0.20 -0.08 -5.38
C ALA A 11 1.34 -0.04 -5.55
N LEU A 12 1.86 -0.57 -6.68
CA LEU A 12 3.29 -0.48 -7.01
C LEU A 12 3.71 0.97 -7.28
N TRP A 13 2.90 1.73 -8.02
CA TRP A 13 3.17 3.14 -8.27
C TRP A 13 3.26 3.93 -6.95
N THR A 14 2.37 3.69 -5.98
CA THR A 14 2.43 4.37 -4.68
C THR A 14 3.69 4.01 -3.90
N VAL A 15 4.13 2.75 -3.93
CA VAL A 15 5.40 2.34 -3.31
C VAL A 15 6.59 3.07 -3.94
N CYS A 16 6.63 3.19 -5.27
CA CYS A 16 7.69 3.94 -5.96
C CYS A 16 7.71 5.43 -5.57
N HIS A 17 6.55 6.03 -5.27
CA HIS A 17 6.43 7.44 -4.89
C HIS A 17 6.35 7.66 -3.37
N ALA A 18 6.52 6.61 -2.55
CA ALA A 18 6.26 6.67 -1.13
C ALA A 18 7.09 7.72 -0.38
N THR A 19 8.37 7.90 -0.77
CA THR A 19 9.25 8.91 -0.17
C THR A 19 8.77 10.34 -0.47
N ALA A 20 8.37 10.62 -1.70
CA ALA A 20 7.89 11.94 -2.10
C ALA A 20 6.53 12.28 -1.49
N LEU A 21 5.71 11.26 -1.22
CA LEU A 21 4.36 11.39 -0.66
C LEU A 21 4.29 11.18 0.85
N HIS A 22 5.42 10.91 1.53
CA HIS A 22 5.48 10.57 2.95
C HIS A 22 4.57 9.39 3.35
N ILE A 23 4.48 8.40 2.47
CA ILE A 23 3.70 7.17 2.70
C ILE A 23 4.52 6.22 3.56
N THR A 24 3.91 5.71 4.62
CA THR A 24 4.53 4.74 5.53
C THR A 24 4.00 3.33 5.37
N SER A 25 2.80 3.18 4.82
CA SER A 25 2.23 1.87 4.53
C SER A 25 1.26 1.92 3.36
N VAL A 26 1.27 0.86 2.55
CA VAL A 26 0.32 0.61 1.46
C VAL A 26 -0.25 -0.79 1.64
N THR A 27 -1.58 -0.93 1.67
CA THR A 27 -2.25 -2.23 1.75
C THR A 27 -3.09 -2.47 0.50
N PHE A 28 -2.96 -3.65 -0.10
CA PHE A 28 -3.74 -4.11 -1.24
C PHE A 28 -3.82 -5.64 -1.24
N ASP A 29 -5.03 -6.19 -1.42
CA ASP A 29 -5.26 -7.64 -1.63
C ASP A 29 -4.56 -8.54 -0.59
N ASP A 30 -4.85 -8.28 0.70
CA ASP A 30 -4.25 -8.98 1.86
C ASP A 30 -2.72 -8.91 1.94
N ARG A 31 -2.13 -7.92 1.30
CA ARG A 31 -0.70 -7.63 1.37
C ARG A 31 -0.47 -6.21 1.81
N GLN A 32 0.54 -6.02 2.65
CA GLN A 32 0.98 -4.70 3.10
C GLN A 32 2.45 -4.50 2.77
N TRP A 33 2.76 -3.34 2.22
CA TRP A 33 4.10 -2.78 2.16
C TRP A 33 4.28 -1.73 3.24
N SER A 34 5.45 -1.68 3.88
CA SER A 34 5.79 -0.66 4.88
C SER A 34 7.15 -0.03 4.59
N SER A 35 7.25 1.30 4.72
CA SER A 35 8.50 2.02 4.53
C SER A 35 9.57 1.63 5.56
N ALA A 36 9.16 1.31 6.79
CA ALA A 36 10.05 0.89 7.88
C ALA A 36 10.71 -0.48 7.61
N ALA A 37 10.10 -1.31 6.76
CA ALA A 37 10.59 -2.62 6.36
C ALA A 37 10.65 -2.74 4.83
N SER A 38 10.97 -1.64 4.13
CA SER A 38 10.90 -1.55 2.67
C SER A 38 11.75 -2.60 1.94
N SER A 39 12.86 -3.05 2.56
CA SER A 39 13.72 -4.12 2.06
C SER A 39 13.12 -5.52 2.14
N ARG A 40 12.07 -5.73 2.96
CA ARG A 40 11.35 -7.02 3.07
C ARG A 40 10.25 -7.16 2.02
N GLY A 41 9.92 -6.10 1.29
CA GLY A 41 8.86 -6.10 0.29
C GLY A 41 7.47 -6.19 0.90
N TRP A 42 6.55 -6.88 0.20
CA TRP A 42 5.16 -7.03 0.61
C TRP A 42 5.00 -8.20 1.58
N ALA A 43 4.40 -7.96 2.74
CA ALA A 43 4.05 -8.96 3.74
C ALA A 43 2.57 -9.31 3.69
N VAL A 44 2.20 -10.55 4.07
CA VAL A 44 0.79 -10.93 4.26
C VAL A 44 0.22 -10.10 5.40
N HIS A 45 -0.91 -9.46 5.14
CA HIS A 45 -1.64 -8.62 6.07
C HIS A 45 -3.09 -9.09 6.11
N ASP A 46 -3.53 -9.60 7.26
CA ASP A 46 -4.92 -10.02 7.49
C ASP A 46 -5.81 -8.78 7.42
N SER A 47 -6.32 -8.50 6.22
CA SER A 47 -7.18 -7.36 5.97
C SER A 47 -8.59 -7.88 6.14
N ARG A 48 -9.15 -7.71 7.34
CA ARG A 48 -10.54 -8.11 7.64
C ARG A 48 -11.60 -7.40 6.76
N SER A 49 -11.17 -6.50 5.87
CA SER A 49 -11.93 -5.80 4.85
C SER A 49 -11.95 -6.58 3.53
N GLY A 50 -12.85 -7.56 3.43
CA GLY A 50 -13.13 -8.32 2.20
C GLY A 50 -13.80 -7.52 1.07
N GLN A 51 -13.41 -6.28 0.84
CA GLN A 51 -13.84 -5.50 -0.33
C GLN A 51 -12.71 -5.44 -1.35
N ALA A 52 -12.92 -6.18 -2.44
CA ALA A 52 -11.99 -6.27 -3.56
C ALA A 52 -11.70 -4.89 -4.15
N ALA A 53 -10.40 -4.58 -4.27
CA ALA A 53 -9.81 -3.42 -4.94
C ALA A 53 -9.80 -2.08 -4.19
N GLU A 54 -9.59 -2.09 -2.87
CA GLU A 54 -9.21 -0.89 -2.12
C GLU A 54 -7.69 -0.80 -1.94
N VAL A 55 -7.09 0.37 -2.21
CA VAL A 55 -5.70 0.68 -1.88
C VAL A 55 -5.70 1.63 -0.69
N VAL A 56 -5.29 1.13 0.47
CA VAL A 56 -5.24 1.92 1.72
C VAL A 56 -3.83 2.46 1.90
N VAL A 57 -3.72 3.78 2.07
CA VAL A 57 -2.45 4.50 2.21
C VAL A 57 -2.41 5.20 3.57
N LEU A 58 -1.38 4.91 4.36
CA LEU A 58 -1.11 5.60 5.61
C LEU A 58 0.02 6.61 5.40
N LEU A 59 -0.26 7.85 5.79
CA LEU A 59 0.67 8.98 5.74
C LEU A 59 1.14 9.30 7.16
N THR A 60 2.39 9.72 7.33
CA THR A 60 2.80 10.37 8.58
C THR A 60 2.25 11.79 8.64
N PRO A 61 1.61 12.21 9.75
CA PRO A 61 1.28 13.62 9.94
C PRO A 61 2.58 14.44 10.00
N VAL A 62 2.69 15.44 9.14
CA VAL A 62 3.74 16.47 9.24
C VAL A 62 3.39 17.33 10.46
N PRO A 63 4.26 17.46 11.48
CA PRO A 63 4.02 18.39 12.57
C PRO A 63 4.05 19.82 12.02
N SER A 64 2.98 20.58 12.28
CA SER A 64 2.82 22.01 11.92
C SER A 64 3.82 22.91 12.62
#